data_AF-A0A7C1AHN8-F1
#
_entry.id   AF-A0A7C1AHN8-F1
#
_cell.length_a   1.000
_cell.length_b   1.000
_cell.length_c   1.000
_cell.angle_alpha   90.00
_cell.angle_beta   90.00
_cell.angle_gamma   90.00
#
_symmetry.space_group_name_H-M   'P 1'
#
loop_
_entity.id
_entity.type
_entity.pdbx_description
1 polymer ?
#
loop_
_entity_poly.entity_id
_entity_poly.type
_entity_poly.pdbx_seq_one_letter_code
_entity_poly.pdbx_strand_id
1 'polypeptide(L)'
;MRRLNLYKKHTRRLKLILFVMLYLFVTSSPALAHRVFLTACVEGDAVFVEAGFSDGTLCKHSAIEVFDPSGKKLLEGKTDEKGGFS
;
A
#
# COMPACT_ATOMS: atom_id res chain seq x y z
N MET A 1 -17.15 50.80 13.20
CA MET A 1 -15.84 50.10 13.13
C MET A 1 -15.89 48.58 13.41
N ARG A 2 -16.76 48.02 14.27
CA ARG A 2 -16.77 46.57 14.59
C ARG A 2 -17.08 45.61 13.41
N ARG A 3 -17.96 45.98 12.45
CA ARG A 3 -18.35 45.11 11.32
C ARG A 3 -17.22 44.88 10.29
N LEU A 4 -16.39 45.88 10.03
CA LEU A 4 -15.23 45.78 9.11
C LEU A 4 -14.18 44.77 9.62
N ASN A 5 -13.93 44.74 10.93
CA ASN A 5 -13.03 43.78 11.55
C ASN A 5 -13.57 42.34 11.51
N LEU A 6 -14.89 42.16 11.60
CA LEU A 6 -15.51 40.84 11.45
C LEU A 6 -15.30 40.30 10.03
N TYR A 7 -15.56 41.13 9.00
CA TYR A 7 -15.36 40.77 7.59
C TYR A 7 -13.90 40.46 7.26
N LYS A 8 -12.96 41.26 7.80
CA LYS A 8 -11.51 41.04 7.66
C LYS A 8 -11.03 39.76 8.37
N LYS A 9 -11.65 39.39 9.49
CA LYS A 9 -11.38 38.13 10.22
C LYS A 9 -11.92 36.91 9.48
N HIS A 10 -13.13 36.99 8.92
CA HIS A 10 -13.72 35.91 8.11
C HIS A 10 -12.90 35.66 6.84
N THR A 11 -12.52 36.72 6.12
CA THR A 11 -11.65 36.61 4.93
C THR A 11 -10.26 36.08 5.25
N ARG A 12 -9.67 36.42 6.41
CA ARG A 12 -8.38 35.88 6.86
C ARG A 12 -8.46 34.38 7.19
N ARG A 13 -9.55 33.93 7.85
CA ARG A 13 -9.80 32.50 8.11
C ARG A 13 -10.02 31.72 6.81
N LEU A 14 -10.79 32.29 5.88
CA LEU A 14 -11.03 31.69 4.57
C LEU A 14 -9.73 31.50 3.78
N LYS A 15 -8.87 32.53 3.74
CA LYS A 15 -7.54 32.44 3.11
C LYS A 15 -6.66 31.37 3.75
N LEU A 16 -6.70 31.24 5.08
CA LEU A 16 -5.96 30.20 5.79
C LEU A 16 -6.47 28.81 5.44
N ILE A 17 -7.80 28.60 5.41
CA ILE A 17 -8.41 27.32 5.02
C ILE A 17 -8.02 26.97 3.57
N LEU A 18 -8.11 27.93 2.66
CA LEU A 18 -7.74 27.73 1.26
C LEU A 18 -6.26 27.35 1.10
N PHE A 19 -5.39 28.03 1.86
CA PHE A 19 -3.95 27.74 1.88
C PHE A 19 -3.66 26.33 2.41
N VAL A 20 -4.32 25.92 3.50
CA VAL A 20 -4.19 24.58 4.06
C VAL A 20 -4.70 23.52 3.08
N MET A 21 -5.84 23.73 2.42
CA MET A 21 -6.35 22.81 1.40
C MET A 21 -5.38 22.69 0.21
N LEU A 22 -4.84 23.81 -0.28
CA LEU A 22 -3.87 23.79 -1.37
C LEU A 22 -2.59 23.07 -0.95
N TYR A 23 -2.11 23.30 0.27
CA TYR A 23 -0.93 22.61 0.81
C TYR A 23 -1.15 21.09 0.84
N LEU A 24 -2.27 20.62 1.40
CA LEU A 24 -2.59 19.19 1.45
C LEU A 24 -2.69 18.55 0.05
N PHE A 25 -3.22 19.29 -0.92
CA PHE A 25 -3.33 18.80 -2.30
C PHE A 25 -1.97 18.64 -2.97
N VAL A 26 -1.03 19.55 -2.71
CA VAL A 26 0.33 19.51 -3.28
C VAL A 26 1.21 18.45 -2.59
N THR A 27 0.99 18.18 -1.30
CA THR A 27 1.78 17.19 -0.54
C THR A 27 1.28 15.75 -0.65
N SER A 28 0.21 15.50 -1.41
CA SER A 28 -0.29 14.15 -1.66
C SER A 28 0.72 13.33 -2.47
N SER A 29 1.39 12.36 -1.86
CA SER A 29 2.19 11.38 -2.58
C SER A 29 1.32 10.28 -3.19
N PRO A 30 1.65 9.77 -4.39
CA PRO A 30 0.99 8.60 -4.92
C PRO A 30 1.27 7.41 -4.00
N ALA A 31 0.21 6.74 -3.53
CA ALA A 31 0.36 5.44 -2.90
C ALA A 31 0.73 4.44 -4.00
N LEU A 32 2.03 4.19 -4.18
CA LEU A 32 2.58 3.12 -5.01
C LEU A 32 2.31 1.76 -4.35
N ALA A 33 1.04 1.44 -4.14
CA ALA A 33 0.62 0.11 -3.74
C ALA A 33 0.68 -0.77 -5.00
N HIS A 34 1.86 -1.29 -5.30
CA HIS A 34 2.02 -2.27 -6.37
C HIS A 34 1.19 -3.50 -6.04
N ARG A 35 0.18 -3.78 -6.88
CA ARG A 35 -0.70 -4.93 -6.70
C ARG A 35 0.13 -6.20 -6.86
N VAL A 36 0.19 -7.00 -5.79
CA VAL A 36 0.83 -8.32 -5.81
C VAL A 36 -0.06 -9.30 -6.57
N PHE A 37 0.56 -10.05 -7.47
CA PHE A 37 0.02 -11.25 -8.11
C PHE A 37 0.79 -12.44 -7.58
N LEU A 38 0.07 -13.44 -7.09
CA LEU A 38 0.63 -14.68 -6.56
C LEU A 38 -0.12 -15.86 -7.15
N THR A 39 0.64 -16.81 -7.68
CA THR A 39 0.15 -18.12 -8.12
C THR A 39 0.78 -19.19 -7.23
N ALA A 40 -0.03 -20.13 -6.76
CA ALA A 40 0.43 -21.22 -5.92
C ALA A 40 -0.18 -22.55 -6.39
N CYS A 41 0.65 -23.59 -6.45
CA CYS A 41 0.23 -24.96 -6.73
C CYS A 41 0.84 -25.93 -5.72
N VAL A 42 0.18 -27.06 -5.51
CA VAL A 42 0.66 -28.12 -4.63
C VAL A 42 1.01 -29.32 -5.50
N GLU A 43 2.25 -29.81 -5.37
CA GLU A 43 2.68 -31.03 -6.04
C GLU A 43 3.29 -31.97 -4.99
N GLY A 44 2.61 -33.10 -4.74
CA GLY A 44 2.98 -34.02 -3.66
C GLY A 44 2.90 -33.32 -2.29
N ASP A 45 4.04 -33.32 -1.57
CA ASP A 45 4.18 -32.70 -0.25
C ASP A 45 4.77 -31.29 -0.30
N ALA A 46 4.94 -30.70 -1.50
CA ALA A 46 5.55 -29.39 -1.71
C ALA A 46 4.55 -28.36 -2.23
N VAL A 47 4.77 -27.09 -1.87
CA VAL A 47 3.98 -25.94 -2.32
C VAL A 47 4.88 -25.05 -3.18
N PHE A 48 4.53 -24.88 -4.44
CA PHE A 48 5.23 -24.00 -5.36
C PHE A 48 4.48 -22.68 -5.45
N VAL A 49 5.23 -21.58 -5.34
CA VAL A 49 4.70 -20.22 -5.37
C VAL A 49 5.52 -19.41 -6.36
N GLU A 50 4.83 -18.63 -7.18
CA GLU A 50 5.41 -17.55 -7.97
C GLU A 50 4.69 -16.25 -7.63
N ALA A 51 5.45 -15.19 -7.36
CA ALA A 51 4.93 -13.89 -6.96
C ALA A 51 5.59 -12.74 -7.71
N GLY A 52 4.76 -11.80 -8.17
CA GLY A 52 5.17 -10.62 -8.91
C GLY A 52 4.21 -9.45 -8.72
N PHE A 53 4.51 -8.33 -9.34
CA PHE A 53 3.68 -7.13 -9.31
C PHE A 53 3.07 -6.86 -10.68
N SER A 54 2.01 -6.05 -10.71
CA SER A 54 1.29 -5.69 -11.94
C SER A 54 2.13 -5.00 -13.01
N ASP A 55 3.29 -4.45 -12.65
CA ASP A 55 4.24 -3.80 -13.57
C ASP A 55 5.29 -4.77 -14.15
N GLY A 56 5.21 -6.06 -13.81
CA GLY A 56 6.14 -7.09 -14.26
C GLY A 56 7.39 -7.24 -13.37
N THR A 57 7.53 -6.45 -12.31
CA THR A 57 8.61 -6.66 -11.33
C THR A 57 8.32 -7.88 -10.44
N LEU A 58 9.37 -8.57 -10.02
CA LEU A 58 9.25 -9.79 -9.21
C LEU A 58 9.19 -9.45 -7.72
N CYS A 59 8.36 -10.17 -6.96
CA CYS A 59 8.31 -10.04 -5.51
C CYS A 59 9.52 -10.74 -4.91
N LYS A 60 10.65 -10.04 -4.74
CA LYS A 60 11.89 -10.62 -4.17
C LYS A 60 11.91 -10.52 -2.65
N HIS A 61 12.48 -11.52 -1.98
CA HIS A 61 12.63 -11.58 -0.52
C HIS A 61 11.35 -11.30 0.27
N SER A 62 10.20 -11.53 -0.36
CA SER A 62 8.88 -11.25 0.19
C SER A 62 8.44 -12.44 1.03
N ALA A 63 7.80 -12.18 2.17
CA ALA A 63 7.35 -13.22 3.07
C ALA A 63 6.24 -14.07 2.43
N ILE A 64 6.37 -15.39 2.53
CA ILE A 64 5.35 -16.37 2.17
C ILE A 64 4.94 -17.09 3.45
N GLU A 65 3.64 -17.11 3.73
CA GLU A 65 3.07 -17.83 4.86
C GLU A 65 1.95 -18.73 4.34
N VAL A 66 2.01 -20.01 4.68
CA VAL A 66 1.00 -21.00 4.31
C VAL A 66 0.18 -21.35 5.53
N PHE A 67 -1.14 -21.36 5.38
CA PHE A 67 -2.08 -21.63 6.46
C PHE A 67 -2.99 -22.80 6.11
N ASP A 68 -3.44 -23.53 7.13
CA ASP A 68 -4.52 -24.49 6.99
C ASP A 68 -5.90 -23.79 7.00
N PRO A 69 -7.00 -24.50 6.71
CA PRO A 69 -8.35 -23.92 6.73
C PRO A 69 -8.81 -23.40 8.11
N SER A 70 -8.16 -23.81 9.20
CA SER A 70 -8.44 -23.31 10.55
C SER A 70 -7.70 -22.00 10.86
N GLY A 71 -6.79 -21.57 9.97
CA GLY A 71 -5.93 -20.40 10.15
C GLY A 71 -4.63 -20.70 10.88
N LYS A 72 -4.28 -21.97 11.11
CA LYS A 72 -3.00 -22.34 11.70
C LYS A 72 -1.90 -22.27 10.64
N LYS A 73 -0.78 -21.61 10.98
CA LYS A 73 0.40 -21.53 10.10
C LYS A 73 1.03 -22.92 9.93
N LEU A 74 1.20 -23.34 8.68
CA LEU A 74 1.82 -24.61 8.28
C LEU A 74 3.28 -24.43 7.88
N LEU A 75 3.60 -23.34 7.16
CA LEU A 75 4.91 -23.08 6.57
C LEU A 75 5.16 -21.57 6.53
N GLU A 76 6.42 -21.17 6.60
CA GLU A 76 6.88 -19.81 6.42
C GLU A 76 8.17 -19.80 5.59
N GLY A 77 8.33 -18.82 4.72
CA GLY A 77 9.52 -18.65 3.92
C GLY A 77 9.59 -17.29 3.25
N LYS A 78 10.54 -17.15 2.33
CA LYS A 78 10.70 -15.94 1.51
C LYS A 78 10.88 -16.32 0.06
N THR A 79 10.36 -15.47 -0.82
CA THR A 79 10.63 -15.58 -2.25
C THR A 79 12.09 -15.33 -2.59
N ASP A 80 12.57 -16.01 -3.62
CA ASP A 80 13.93 -15.88 -4.14
C ASP A 80 14.07 -14.66 -5.10
N GLU A 81 15.23 -14.56 -5.75
CA GLU A 81 15.53 -13.51 -6.74
C GLU A 81 14.64 -13.55 -7.98
N LYS A 82 13.96 -14.67 -8.22
CA LYS A 82 13.03 -14.89 -9.33
C LYS A 82 11.58 -14.76 -8.89
N GLY A 83 11.32 -14.37 -7.65
CA GLY A 83 9.97 -14.26 -7.09
C GLY A 83 9.33 -15.61 -6.78
N GLY A 84 10.11 -16.69 -6.77
CA GLY A 84 9.66 -18.05 -6.52
C GLY A 84 9.83 -18.50 -5.06
N PHE A 85 9.03 -19.47 -4.62
CA PHE A 85 9.20 -20.17 -3.35
C PHE A 85 8.74 -21.64 -3.49
N SER A 86 9.49 -22.58 -2.91
CA SER A 86 9.20 -24.02 -2.91
C SER A 86 9.85 -24.73 -1.73
#